data_AF-A0A2G0W8A5-F1
#
_entry.id   AF-A0A2G0W8A5-F1
#
_cell.length_a   1.000
_cell.length_b   1.000
_cell.length_c   1.000
_cell.angle_alpha   90.00
_cell.angle_beta   90.00
_cell.angle_gamma   90.00
#
_symmetry.space_group_name_H-M   'P 1'
#
loop_
_entity.id
_entity.type
_entity.pdbx_description
1 polymer ?
#
loop_
_entity_poly.entity_id
_entity_poly.type
_entity_poly.pdbx_seq_one_letter_code
_entity_poly.pdbx_strand_id
1 'polypeptide(L)'
;MSTTYELLLERLSSFNLEKDRYWDNLATMVAKLPQSYRLFLGLSEPGWQNPDGSVHSYVQLGIGIGDAFVGQRAQLLSGTDEATLPFTLKLTLNPETPTQSSEELFFSISAKEGPNAYVFFVNGLEKPVQVGLSEGDSGQFDPLWSALTELGYRWFDPEIFTN
;
A
#
# COMPACT_ATOMS: atom_id res chain seq x y z
N MET A 1 -25.97 -15.87 -37.19
CA MET A 1 -24.50 -15.77 -37.30
C MET A 1 -24.15 -14.39 -36.76
N SER A 2 -23.35 -14.32 -35.70
CA SER A 2 -22.87 -13.03 -35.20
C SER A 2 -21.86 -12.43 -36.19
N THR A 3 -21.96 -11.13 -36.42
CA THR A 3 -21.00 -10.38 -37.23
C THR A 3 -19.66 -10.25 -36.49
N THR A 4 -18.57 -10.00 -37.23
CA THR A 4 -17.25 -9.71 -36.63
C THR A 4 -17.32 -8.53 -35.64
N TYR A 5 -18.17 -7.54 -35.91
CA TYR A 5 -18.38 -6.40 -35.01
C TYR A 5 -19.02 -6.82 -33.68
N GLU A 6 -20.06 -7.67 -33.71
CA GLU A 6 -20.73 -8.17 -32.50
C GLU A 6 -19.78 -9.00 -31.63
N LEU A 7 -18.95 -9.85 -32.24
CA LEU A 7 -17.94 -10.62 -31.53
C LEU A 7 -16.88 -9.73 -30.85
N LEU A 8 -16.49 -8.62 -31.50
CA LEU A 8 -15.56 -7.65 -30.92
C LEU A 8 -16.18 -6.90 -29.74
N LEU A 9 -17.46 -6.52 -29.84
CA LEU A 9 -18.17 -5.88 -28.73
C LEU A 9 -18.34 -6.82 -27.53
N GLU A 10 -18.70 -8.08 -27.75
CA GLU A 10 -18.78 -9.09 -26.70
C GLU A 10 -17.42 -9.24 -25.99
N ARG A 11 -16.33 -9.34 -26.77
CA ARG A 11 -14.98 -9.47 -26.22
C ARG A 11 -14.57 -8.23 -25.42
N LEU A 12 -14.88 -7.03 -25.91
CA LEU A 12 -14.61 -5.78 -25.21
C LEU A 12 -15.38 -5.70 -23.89
N SER A 13 -16.65 -6.13 -23.87
CA SER A 13 -17.46 -6.15 -22.66
C SER A 13 -16.89 -7.10 -21.60
N SER A 14 -16.51 -8.33 -21.99
CA SER A 14 -15.85 -9.28 -21.07
C SER A 14 -14.53 -8.73 -20.55
N PHE A 15 -13.70 -8.14 -21.43
CA PHE A 15 -12.44 -7.54 -21.04
C PHE A 15 -12.61 -6.41 -20.03
N ASN A 16 -13.56 -5.48 -20.25
CA ASN A 16 -13.82 -4.39 -19.32
C ASN A 16 -14.29 -4.91 -17.96
N LEU A 17 -15.17 -5.91 -17.94
CA LEU A 17 -15.64 -6.50 -16.68
C LEU A 17 -14.52 -7.17 -15.89
N GLU A 18 -13.63 -7.91 -16.56
CA GLU A 18 -12.47 -8.53 -15.93
C GLU A 18 -11.47 -7.48 -15.41
N LYS A 19 -11.25 -6.42 -16.19
CA LYS A 19 -10.38 -5.30 -15.83
C LYS A 19 -10.93 -4.54 -14.61
N ASP A 20 -12.23 -4.26 -14.58
CA ASP A 20 -12.86 -3.54 -13.47
C ASP A 20 -12.78 -4.37 -12.18
N ARG A 21 -13.09 -5.68 -12.26
CA ARG A 21 -12.90 -6.62 -11.14
C ARG A 21 -11.46 -6.65 -10.63
N TYR A 22 -10.49 -6.69 -11.53
CA TYR A 22 -9.07 -6.69 -11.17
C TYR A 22 -8.68 -5.45 -10.35
N TRP A 23 -9.12 -4.26 -10.79
CA TRP A 23 -8.83 -3.02 -10.07
C TRP A 23 -9.59 -2.92 -8.74
N ASP A 24 -10.84 -3.38 -8.69
CA ASP A 24 -11.64 -3.41 -7.46
C ASP A 24 -11.04 -4.34 -6.41
N ASN A 25 -10.52 -5.51 -6.83
CA ASN A 25 -9.80 -6.43 -5.96
C ASN A 25 -8.56 -5.76 -5.35
N LEU A 26 -7.71 -5.18 -6.20
CA LEU A 26 -6.50 -4.49 -5.76
C LEU A 26 -6.83 -3.31 -4.83
N ALA A 27 -7.81 -2.47 -5.17
CA ALA A 27 -8.22 -1.35 -4.32
C ALA A 27 -8.75 -1.84 -2.96
N THR A 28 -9.53 -2.92 -2.96
CA THR A 28 -10.07 -3.53 -1.72
C THR A 28 -8.95 -4.10 -0.84
N MET A 29 -7.97 -4.76 -1.44
CA MET A 29 -6.80 -5.27 -0.75
C MET A 29 -5.95 -4.11 -0.17
N VAL A 30 -5.63 -3.11 -0.99
CA VAL A 30 -4.83 -1.95 -0.60
C VAL A 30 -5.51 -1.13 0.51
N ALA A 31 -6.85 -1.03 0.51
CA ALA A 31 -7.61 -0.34 1.56
C ALA A 31 -7.37 -0.92 2.98
N LYS A 32 -6.96 -2.20 3.08
CA LYS A 32 -6.69 -2.86 4.37
C LYS A 32 -5.31 -2.53 4.91
N LEU A 33 -4.37 -2.14 4.04
CA LEU A 33 -2.96 -2.00 4.39
C LEU A 33 -2.69 -1.03 5.54
N PRO A 34 -3.27 0.20 5.60
CA PRO A 34 -2.97 1.13 6.68
C PRO A 34 -3.35 0.58 8.05
N GLN A 35 -4.56 0.02 8.16
CA GLN A 35 -5.06 -0.51 9.42
C GLN A 35 -4.33 -1.77 9.85
N SER A 36 -4.03 -2.68 8.93
CA SER A 36 -3.31 -3.91 9.25
C SER A 36 -1.85 -3.65 9.60
N TYR A 37 -1.17 -2.71 8.93
CA TYR A 37 0.19 -2.32 9.30
C TYR A 37 0.22 -1.62 10.66
N ARG A 38 -0.75 -0.74 10.94
CA ARG A 38 -0.92 -0.10 12.25
C ARG A 38 -1.00 -1.14 13.37
N LEU A 39 -1.81 -2.18 13.18
CA LEU A 39 -1.96 -3.27 14.15
C LEU A 39 -0.66 -4.08 14.30
N PHE A 40 0.03 -4.37 13.19
CA PHE A 40 1.33 -5.04 13.21
C PHE A 40 2.38 -4.26 14.03
N LEU A 41 2.42 -2.93 13.87
CA LEU A 41 3.32 -2.05 14.61
C LEU A 41 2.91 -1.85 16.09
N GLY A 42 1.77 -2.40 16.53
CA GLY A 42 1.27 -2.23 17.89
C GLY A 42 0.75 -0.83 18.21
N LEU A 43 0.38 -0.04 17.19
CA LEU A 43 -0.14 1.32 17.39
C LEU A 43 -1.58 1.27 17.93
N SER A 44 -1.81 1.97 19.04
CA SER A 44 -3.07 1.94 19.80
C SER A 44 -4.23 2.63 19.08
N GLU A 45 -4.00 3.82 18.52
CA GLU A 45 -5.08 4.69 17.99
C GLU A 45 -5.19 4.67 16.45
N PRO A 46 -6.40 4.62 15.86
CA PRO A 46 -6.60 4.57 14.41
C PRO A 46 -6.55 5.95 13.76
N GLY A 47 -6.59 7.02 14.55
CA GLY A 47 -6.63 8.42 14.11
C GLY A 47 -5.32 9.15 14.37
N TRP A 48 -5.11 10.25 13.64
CA TRP A 48 -3.91 11.06 13.77
C TRP A 48 -3.97 12.05 14.93
N GLN A 49 -5.14 12.31 15.53
CA GLN A 49 -5.30 13.33 16.58
C GLN A 49 -5.97 12.76 17.83
N ASN A 50 -5.38 13.05 18.99
CA ASN A 50 -5.93 12.82 20.31
C ASN A 50 -7.13 13.74 20.60
N PRO A 51 -8.00 13.38 21.57
CA PRO A 51 -9.00 14.30 22.10
C PRO A 51 -8.42 15.59 22.70
N ASP A 52 -7.16 15.57 23.13
CA ASP A 52 -6.43 16.74 23.65
C ASP A 52 -5.77 17.60 22.56
N GLY A 53 -5.90 17.20 21.29
CA GLY A 53 -5.37 17.92 20.13
C GLY A 53 -3.95 17.53 19.71
N SER A 54 -3.24 16.70 20.49
CA SER A 54 -1.92 16.17 20.12
C SER A 54 -2.00 15.11 19.01
N VAL A 55 -0.90 14.86 18.30
CA VAL A 55 -0.85 13.94 17.17
C VAL A 55 -0.37 12.56 17.63
N HIS A 56 -0.89 11.46 17.08
CA HIS A 56 -0.34 10.12 17.35
C HIS A 56 0.61 9.67 16.25
N SER A 57 1.33 8.58 16.49
CA SER A 57 1.88 7.79 15.40
C SER A 57 0.74 7.13 14.60
N TYR A 58 0.75 7.25 13.28
CA TYR A 58 -0.30 6.69 12.43
C TYR A 58 0.25 6.25 11.07
N VAL A 59 -0.52 5.37 10.40
CA VAL A 59 -0.27 4.94 9.02
C VAL A 59 -1.36 5.49 8.12
N GLN A 60 -0.98 6.07 6.99
CA GLN A 60 -1.91 6.63 6.01
C GLN A 60 -1.61 6.14 4.60
N LEU A 61 -2.66 5.88 3.83
CA LEU A 61 -2.58 5.60 2.40
C LEU A 61 -2.71 6.89 1.59
N GLY A 62 -1.94 7.00 0.52
CA GLY A 62 -2.06 8.11 -0.41
C GLY A 62 -1.17 7.94 -1.64
N ILE A 63 -0.84 9.07 -2.26
CA ILE A 63 0.09 9.14 -3.38
C ILE A 63 1.20 10.14 -3.01
N GLY A 64 2.46 9.75 -3.22
CA GLY A 64 3.59 10.67 -3.23
C GLY A 64 3.71 11.38 -4.59
N ILE A 65 3.76 12.70 -4.58
CA ILE A 65 3.93 13.54 -5.78
C ILE A 65 5.09 14.51 -5.49
N GLY A 66 6.27 14.23 -6.05
CA GLY A 66 7.49 14.97 -5.72
C GLY A 66 7.79 14.87 -4.22
N ASP A 67 7.92 16.02 -3.56
CA ASP A 67 8.17 16.12 -2.11
C ASP A 67 6.88 16.15 -1.27
N ALA A 68 5.70 15.98 -1.90
CA ALA A 68 4.41 16.07 -1.23
C ALA A 68 3.71 14.71 -1.14
N PHE A 69 2.93 14.52 -0.06
CA PHE A 69 2.04 13.38 0.11
C PHE A 69 0.60 13.84 0.16
N VAL A 70 -0.26 13.20 -0.64
CA VAL A 70 -1.70 13.45 -0.64
C VAL A 70 -2.41 12.19 -0.18
N GLY A 71 -3.00 12.25 1.01
CA GLY A 71 -3.80 11.15 1.56
C GLY A 71 -5.00 10.85 0.67
N GLN A 72 -5.19 9.57 0.33
CA GLN A 72 -6.21 9.16 -0.63
C GLN A 72 -6.83 7.82 -0.26
N ARG A 73 -8.11 7.67 -0.57
CA ARG A 73 -8.81 6.38 -0.44
C ARG A 73 -8.36 5.44 -1.55
N ALA A 74 -8.26 4.14 -1.25
CA ALA A 74 -7.78 3.14 -2.20
C ALA A 74 -8.60 3.10 -3.51
N GLN A 75 -9.91 3.35 -3.44
CA GLN A 75 -10.81 3.37 -4.60
C GLN A 75 -10.56 4.53 -5.56
N LEU A 76 -9.79 5.54 -5.16
CA LEU A 76 -9.45 6.69 -5.99
C LEU A 76 -8.02 6.57 -6.57
N LEU A 77 -7.29 5.51 -6.22
CA LEU A 77 -6.00 5.20 -6.83
C LEU A 77 -6.22 4.77 -8.28
N SER A 78 -5.32 5.17 -9.16
CA SER A 78 -5.38 4.82 -10.58
C SER A 78 -4.31 3.80 -10.92
N GLY A 79 -4.72 2.73 -11.58
CA GLY A 79 -3.81 1.73 -12.11
C GLY A 79 -2.97 2.23 -13.29
N THR A 80 -1.89 1.53 -13.59
CA THR A 80 -1.02 1.77 -14.76
C THR A 80 -1.30 0.78 -15.88
N ASP A 81 -0.80 1.09 -17.08
CA ASP A 81 -0.87 0.21 -18.26
C ASP A 81 -0.16 -1.14 -18.05
N GLU A 82 0.76 -1.22 -17.08
CA GLU A 82 1.47 -2.44 -16.70
C GLU A 82 0.67 -3.34 -15.72
N ALA A 83 -0.61 -3.02 -15.52
CA ALA A 83 -1.50 -3.67 -14.57
C ALA A 83 -0.99 -3.60 -13.12
N THR A 84 -0.41 -2.46 -12.72
CA THR A 84 0.00 -2.23 -11.33
C THR A 84 -0.79 -1.08 -10.71
N LEU A 85 -1.03 -1.13 -9.41
CA LEU A 85 -1.67 -0.07 -8.63
C LEU A 85 -0.60 0.62 -7.77
N PRO A 86 -0.10 1.80 -8.17
CA PRO A 86 0.86 2.58 -7.40
C PRO A 86 0.18 3.31 -6.24
N PHE A 87 0.85 3.34 -5.08
CA PHE A 87 0.45 4.09 -3.90
C PHE A 87 1.65 4.39 -3.01
N THR A 88 1.41 5.12 -1.93
CA THR A 88 2.39 5.38 -0.88
C THR A 88 1.75 5.11 0.47
N LEU A 89 2.45 4.38 1.33
CA LEU A 89 2.14 4.32 2.74
C LEU A 89 3.02 5.34 3.46
N LYS A 90 2.38 6.28 4.15
CA LYS A 90 3.04 7.19 5.08
C LYS A 90 2.95 6.61 6.48
N LEU A 91 4.08 6.49 7.17
CA LEU A 91 4.16 6.23 8.60
C LEU A 91 4.64 7.49 9.30
N THR A 92 3.77 8.10 10.10
CA THR A 92 4.17 9.19 11.00
C THR A 92 4.52 8.57 12.36
N LEU A 93 5.70 8.88 12.85
CA LEU A 93 6.17 8.53 14.19
C LEU A 93 6.14 9.79 15.03
N ASN A 94 5.24 9.84 16.02
CA ASN A 94 5.22 10.93 16.99
C ASN A 94 5.74 10.42 18.35
N PRO A 95 6.95 10.80 18.76
CA PRO A 95 7.53 10.36 20.02
C PRO A 95 6.76 10.92 21.23
N GLU A 96 6.70 10.14 22.30
CA GLU A 96 5.99 10.52 23.53
C GLU A 96 6.66 11.67 24.31
N THR A 97 7.95 11.92 24.05
CA THR A 97 8.67 13.00 24.73
C THR A 97 8.65 14.29 23.90
N PRO A 98 8.29 15.43 24.52
CA PRO A 98 8.15 16.72 23.81
C PRO A 98 9.47 17.28 23.28
N THR A 99 10.60 16.64 23.57
CA THR A 99 11.93 17.02 23.10
C THR A 99 12.32 16.41 21.77
N GLN A 100 11.53 15.46 21.24
CA GLN A 100 11.81 14.78 19.98
C GLN A 100 10.84 15.27 18.89
N SER A 101 11.34 15.51 17.68
CA SER A 101 10.52 15.84 16.51
C SER A 101 9.76 14.62 16.02
N SER A 102 8.58 14.85 15.43
CA SER A 102 7.88 13.83 14.66
C SER A 102 8.66 13.52 13.39
N GLU A 103 8.69 12.25 13.00
CA GLU A 103 9.30 11.80 11.75
C GLU A 103 8.25 11.21 10.81
N GLU A 104 8.39 11.46 9.52
CA GLU A 104 7.51 10.90 8.49
C GLU A 104 8.32 10.02 7.54
N LEU A 105 7.93 8.76 7.45
CA LEU A 105 8.49 7.79 6.51
C LEU A 105 7.50 7.54 5.37
N PHE A 106 8.02 7.53 4.15
CA PHE A 106 7.22 7.32 2.94
C PHE A 106 7.67 6.06 2.21
N PHE A 107 6.79 5.08 2.13
CA PHE A 107 7.02 3.84 1.41
C PHE A 107 6.27 3.88 0.08
N SER A 108 6.99 4.12 -1.01
CA SER A 108 6.43 4.04 -2.37
C SER A 108 6.29 2.58 -2.80
N ILE A 109 5.06 2.16 -3.11
CA ILE A 109 4.71 0.76 -3.36
C ILE A 109 3.83 0.67 -4.61
N SER A 110 4.07 -0.34 -5.44
CA SER A 110 3.13 -0.75 -6.48
C SER A 110 2.68 -2.17 -6.25
N ALA A 111 1.37 -2.42 -6.30
CA ALA A 111 0.79 -3.76 -6.14
C ALA A 111 0.26 -4.32 -7.46
N LYS A 112 0.34 -5.64 -7.62
CA LYS A 112 -0.22 -6.39 -8.75
C LYS A 112 -0.86 -7.69 -8.26
N GLU A 113 -1.98 -8.09 -8.85
CA GLU A 113 -2.55 -9.42 -8.62
C GLU A 113 -1.91 -10.41 -9.60
N GLY A 114 -1.25 -11.44 -9.07
CA GLY A 114 -0.70 -12.57 -9.81
C GLY A 114 -1.59 -13.81 -9.68
N PRO A 115 -1.21 -14.94 -10.29
CA PRO A 115 -2.05 -16.14 -10.31
C PRO A 115 -2.45 -16.69 -8.93
N ASN A 116 -1.58 -16.58 -7.92
CA ASN A 116 -1.80 -17.11 -6.57
C ASN A 116 -1.38 -16.15 -5.45
N ALA A 117 -0.94 -14.93 -5.78
CA ALA A 117 -0.42 -13.99 -4.81
C ALA A 117 -0.63 -12.53 -5.26
N TYR A 118 -0.75 -11.64 -4.29
CA TYR A 118 -0.47 -10.23 -4.49
C TYR A 118 1.04 -10.01 -4.48
N VAL A 119 1.55 -9.28 -5.47
CA VAL A 119 2.97 -8.96 -5.64
C VAL A 119 3.15 -7.47 -5.36
N PHE A 120 4.01 -7.15 -4.40
CA PHE A 120 4.32 -5.78 -3.99
C PHE A 120 5.75 -5.42 -4.42
N PHE A 121 5.86 -4.38 -5.23
CA PHE A 121 7.11 -3.76 -5.62
C PHE A 121 7.32 -2.54 -4.72
N VAL A 122 8.24 -2.66 -3.76
CA VAL A 122 8.53 -1.59 -2.80
C VAL A 122 9.83 -0.91 -3.22
N ASN A 123 9.81 0.42 -3.33
CA ASN A 123 11.03 1.17 -3.60
C ASN A 123 12.04 0.97 -2.45
N GLY A 124 13.29 0.67 -2.78
CA GLY A 124 14.34 0.34 -1.81
C GLY A 124 14.50 -1.16 -1.49
N LEU A 125 13.63 -2.04 -2.00
CA LEU A 125 13.84 -3.49 -1.94
C LEU A 125 14.36 -4.03 -3.28
N GLU A 126 15.30 -4.97 -3.21
CA GLU A 126 15.84 -5.65 -4.42
C GLU A 126 14.84 -6.63 -5.04
N LYS A 127 13.95 -7.20 -4.23
CA LYS A 127 13.01 -8.24 -4.66
C LYS A 127 11.59 -7.86 -4.27
N PRO A 128 10.60 -8.18 -5.14
CA PRO A 128 9.21 -7.98 -4.80
C PRO A 128 8.79 -8.92 -3.66
N VAL A 129 7.90 -8.42 -2.82
CA VAL A 129 7.28 -9.19 -1.74
C VAL A 129 6.01 -9.85 -2.25
N GLN A 130 5.81 -11.12 -1.91
CA GLN A 130 4.62 -11.87 -2.29
C GLN A 130 3.80 -12.22 -1.06
N VAL A 131 2.49 -12.05 -1.15
CA VAL A 131 1.52 -12.45 -0.13
C VAL A 131 0.44 -13.28 -0.82
N GLY A 132 0.09 -14.45 -0.29
CA GLY A 132 -0.92 -15.31 -0.91
C GLY A 132 -2.25 -14.58 -1.04
N LEU A 133 -3.04 -14.86 -2.09
CA LEU A 133 -4.33 -14.16 -2.30
C LEU A 133 -5.25 -14.27 -1.07
N SER A 134 -5.37 -15.47 -0.50
CA SER A 134 -6.17 -15.69 0.71
C SER A 134 -5.67 -14.90 1.92
N GLU A 135 -4.35 -14.75 2.06
CA GLU A 135 -3.73 -13.99 3.14
C GLU A 135 -4.03 -12.50 2.97
N GLY A 136 -3.77 -11.94 1.78
CA GLY A 136 -4.05 -10.54 1.48
C GLY A 136 -5.54 -10.19 1.55
N ASP A 137 -6.42 -11.12 1.16
CA ASP A 137 -7.86 -10.97 1.30
C ASP A 137 -8.30 -10.99 2.77
N SER A 138 -7.59 -11.72 3.62
CA SER A 138 -7.82 -11.71 5.07
C SER A 138 -7.15 -10.54 5.81
N GLY A 139 -6.35 -9.73 5.11
CA GLY A 139 -5.60 -8.61 5.70
C GLY A 139 -4.29 -9.01 6.38
N GLN A 140 -3.79 -10.22 6.12
CA GLN A 140 -2.52 -10.73 6.64
C GLN A 140 -1.43 -10.45 5.62
N PHE A 141 -0.50 -9.55 5.95
CA PHE A 141 0.59 -9.15 5.06
C PHE A 141 1.95 -9.16 5.79
N ASP A 142 2.17 -10.09 6.72
CA ASP A 142 3.39 -10.17 7.52
C ASP A 142 4.71 -10.09 6.72
N PRO A 143 4.83 -10.71 5.52
CA PRO A 143 6.03 -10.54 4.69
C PRO A 143 6.25 -9.08 4.27
N LEU A 144 5.17 -8.36 3.93
CA LEU A 144 5.24 -6.95 3.56
C LEU A 144 5.59 -6.08 4.77
N TRP A 145 4.97 -6.33 5.93
CA TRP A 145 5.23 -5.57 7.16
C TRP A 145 6.66 -5.72 7.64
N SER A 146 7.19 -6.94 7.59
CA SER A 146 8.59 -7.21 7.93
C SER A 146 9.52 -6.39 7.04
N ALA A 147 9.27 -6.38 5.72
CA ALA A 147 10.09 -5.65 4.76
C ALA A 147 10.00 -4.12 4.91
N LEU A 148 8.80 -3.57 5.13
CA LEU A 148 8.61 -2.12 5.35
C LEU A 148 9.24 -1.66 6.67
N THR A 149 9.12 -2.48 7.72
CA THR A 149 9.75 -2.20 9.01
C THR A 149 11.27 -2.20 8.90
N GLU A 150 11.84 -3.17 8.17
CA GLU A 150 13.27 -3.21 7.91
C GLU A 150 13.76 -1.97 7.14
N LEU A 151 13.03 -1.55 6.10
CA LEU A 151 13.32 -0.29 5.40
C LEU A 151 13.25 0.92 6.33
N GLY A 152 12.23 0.97 7.19
CA GLY A 152 12.07 2.02 8.20
C GLY A 152 13.25 2.07 9.17
N TYR A 153 13.76 0.92 9.63
CA TYR A 153 14.96 0.87 10.46
C TYR A 153 16.20 1.41 9.75
N ARG A 154 16.42 1.04 8.48
CA ARG A 154 17.56 1.54 7.68
C ARG A 154 17.54 3.06 7.50
N TRP A 155 16.36 3.69 7.56
CA TRP A 155 16.24 5.15 7.51
C TRP A 155 16.87 5.82 8.74
N PHE A 156 16.73 5.20 9.91
CA PHE A 156 17.25 5.73 11.17
C PHE A 156 18.66 5.24 11.49
N ASP A 157 19.11 4.16 10.86
CA ASP A 157 20.44 3.61 11.05
C ASP A 157 21.08 3.17 9.72
N PRO A 158 21.63 4.13 8.95
CA PRO A 158 22.25 3.83 7.66
C PRO A 158 23.61 3.10 7.80
N GLU A 159 24.22 3.06 8.99
CA GLU A 159 25.57 2.52 9.18
C GLU A 159 25.59 1.02 9.56
N ILE A 160 24.53 0.47 10.14
CA ILE A 160 24.53 -0.93 10.65
C ILE A 160 24.50 -2.01 9.54
N PHE A 161 24.16 -1.70 8.29
CA PHE A 161 23.98 -2.71 7.21
C PHE A 161 24.89 -2.52 5.99
N THR A 162 26.00 -1.77 6.11
CA THR A 162 26.97 -1.54 5.03
C THR A 162 28.17 -2.51 5.02
N ASN A 163 28.07 -3.67 5.68
CA ASN A 163 29.09 -4.73 5.61
C ASN A 163 28.71 -5.86 4.68
#